data_AF-A0A1F3ZWI6-F1
#
_entry.id   AF-A0A1F3ZWI6-F1
#
_cell.length_a   1.000
_cell.length_b   1.000
_cell.length_c   1.000
_cell.angle_alpha   90.00
_cell.angle_beta   90.00
_cell.angle_gamma   90.00
#
_symmetry.space_group_name_H-M   'P 1'
#
loop_
_entity.id
_entity.type
_entity.pdbx_description
1 polymer ?
#
loop_
_entity_poly.entity_id
_entity_poly.type
_entity_poly.pdbx_seq_one_letter_code
_entity_poly.pdbx_strand_id
1 'polypeptide(L)'
;MRAFVGIAALCAGLAVAAPAAADDAGDAPASTGAEQILRGLVRERDVSLLFDFVRESLIAGIHGHEPPPVPDELTGRAEVLGQALKAQGALAALALLAALEQRAKQALREIPTPRPVLPPASPSTPL
;
A
#
# COMPACT_ATOMS: atom_id res chain seq x y z
N MET A 1 20.85 -2.91 -32.55
CA MET A 1 20.34 -1.79 -31.72
C MET A 1 18.84 -1.90 -31.52
N ARG A 2 18.34 -2.73 -30.57
CA ARG A 2 16.90 -2.85 -30.26
C ARG A 2 16.63 -3.16 -28.78
N ALA A 3 17.52 -2.79 -27.87
CA ALA A 3 17.44 -3.17 -26.44
C ALA A 3 17.35 -1.99 -25.46
N PHE A 4 17.05 -0.77 -25.93
CA PHE A 4 17.01 0.42 -25.07
C PHE A 4 15.60 0.91 -24.71
N VAL A 5 14.55 0.27 -25.23
CA VAL A 5 13.16 0.74 -25.07
C VAL A 5 12.49 0.19 -23.79
N GLY A 6 13.08 -0.81 -23.12
CA GLY A 6 12.48 -1.46 -21.96
C GLY A 6 12.60 -0.73 -20.62
N ILE A 7 13.63 0.13 -20.44
CA ILE A 7 13.93 0.73 -19.13
C ILE A 7 13.08 1.99 -18.86
N ALA A 8 12.68 2.71 -19.91
CA ALA A 8 11.90 3.94 -19.77
C ALA A 8 10.47 3.71 -19.23
N ALA A 9 9.89 2.53 -19.46
CA ALA A 9 8.54 2.20 -18.99
C ALA A 9 8.47 1.98 -17.46
N LEU A 10 9.57 1.56 -16.82
CA LEU A 10 9.60 1.36 -15.37
C LEU A 10 9.67 2.71 -14.61
N CYS A 11 10.34 3.72 -15.17
CA CYS A 11 10.44 5.05 -14.56
C CYS A 11 9.16 5.88 -14.71
N ALA A 12 8.38 5.67 -15.79
CA ALA A 12 7.13 6.41 -16.01
C ALA A 12 5.99 5.97 -15.07
N GLY A 13 6.05 4.74 -14.54
CA GLY A 13 5.05 4.22 -13.59
C GLY A 13 5.19 4.77 -12.16
N LEU A 14 6.38 5.22 -11.74
CA LEU A 14 6.62 5.76 -10.40
C LEU A 14 6.27 7.25 -10.24
N ALA A 15 5.98 7.97 -11.32
CA ALA A 15 5.77 9.42 -11.28
C ALA A 15 4.32 9.83 -10.94
N VAL A 16 3.35 8.90 -10.90
CA VAL A 16 1.92 9.22 -10.64
C VAL A 16 1.54 9.13 -9.15
N ALA A 17 2.48 8.80 -8.26
CA ALA A 17 2.23 8.69 -6.82
C ALA A 17 2.86 9.82 -5.99
N ALA A 18 3.07 11.02 -6.56
CA ALA A 18 3.43 12.19 -5.79
C ALA A 18 2.17 12.93 -5.33
N PRO A 19 1.76 12.86 -4.04
CA PRO A 19 0.80 13.83 -3.53
C PRO A 19 1.54 15.17 -3.46
N ALA A 20 1.15 16.10 -4.31
CA ALA A 20 1.47 17.51 -4.12
C ALA A 20 0.70 17.98 -2.87
N ALA A 21 1.28 17.78 -1.70
CA ALA A 21 0.86 18.36 -0.43
C ALA A 21 2.06 19.12 0.14
N ALA A 22 2.30 20.29 -0.44
CA ALA A 22 3.08 21.33 0.20
C ALA A 22 2.08 22.21 0.96
N ASP A 23 1.90 21.93 2.24
CA ASP A 23 1.63 22.99 3.20
C ASP A 23 2.18 22.61 4.58
N ASP A 24 2.65 23.63 5.25
CA ASP A 24 3.63 23.71 6.32
C ASP A 24 3.22 23.04 7.66
N ALA A 25 4.25 22.83 8.49
CA ALA A 25 4.23 22.54 9.94
C ALA A 25 4.24 21.07 10.43
N GLY A 26 5.39 20.70 11.00
CA GLY A 26 5.41 20.06 12.32
C GLY A 26 5.51 18.54 12.36
N ASP A 27 6.63 18.08 12.91
CA ASP A 27 6.81 16.81 13.60
C ASP A 27 6.75 15.48 12.83
N ALA A 28 7.91 14.82 12.87
CA ALA A 28 8.17 13.39 12.76
C ALA A 28 7.77 12.69 11.44
N PRO A 29 8.73 12.07 10.71
CA PRO A 29 8.39 11.31 9.54
C PRO A 29 7.50 10.12 9.94
N ALA A 30 6.30 10.06 9.37
CA ALA A 30 5.34 8.96 9.42
C ALA A 30 5.89 7.67 8.77
N SER A 31 7.04 7.20 9.24
CA SER A 31 7.82 6.06 8.73
C SER A 31 7.50 4.74 9.44
N THR A 32 6.71 4.77 10.52
CA THR A 32 6.65 3.68 11.50
C THR A 32 5.93 2.42 11.04
N GLY A 33 5.06 2.47 10.03
CA GLY A 33 4.31 1.28 9.58
C GLY A 33 5.14 0.35 8.69
N ALA A 34 5.63 0.87 7.56
CA ALA A 34 6.35 0.08 6.57
C ALA A 34 7.73 -0.37 7.09
N GLU A 35 8.42 0.49 7.84
CA GLU A 35 9.75 0.20 8.37
C GLU A 35 9.73 -0.90 9.46
N GLN A 36 8.68 -0.94 10.28
CA GLN A 36 8.47 -2.02 11.25
C GLN A 36 8.10 -3.34 10.59
N ILE A 37 7.29 -3.30 9.53
CA ILE A 37 6.94 -4.48 8.75
C ILE A 37 8.19 -5.07 8.07
N LEU A 38 9.05 -4.20 7.52
CA LEU A 38 10.29 -4.60 6.85
C LEU A 38 11.37 -5.09 7.83
N ARG A 39 11.46 -4.50 9.03
CA ARG A 39 12.48 -4.85 10.06
C ARG A 39 12.47 -6.31 10.51
N GLY A 40 11.34 -7.02 10.36
CA GLY A 40 11.25 -8.45 10.67
C GLY A 40 11.36 -9.37 9.44
N LEU A 41 11.18 -8.83 8.25
CA LEU A 41 10.99 -9.59 7.02
C LEU A 41 12.27 -9.67 6.18
N VAL A 42 12.99 -8.55 6.11
CA VAL A 42 14.26 -8.41 5.39
C VAL A 42 15.41 -8.60 6.38
N ARG A 43 16.31 -9.54 6.08
CA ARG A 43 17.52 -9.79 6.86
C ARG A 43 18.70 -9.06 6.24
N GLU A 44 19.70 -8.73 7.05
CA GLU A 44 20.95 -8.12 6.58
C GLU A 44 21.59 -8.93 5.43
N ARG A 45 21.56 -10.26 5.55
CA ARG A 45 22.04 -11.17 4.50
C ARG A 45 21.31 -11.01 3.17
N ASP A 46 20.02 -10.70 3.16
CA ASP A 46 19.26 -10.50 1.92
C ASP A 46 19.72 -9.24 1.19
N VAL A 47 20.04 -8.21 1.98
CA VAL A 47 20.57 -6.94 1.49
C VAL A 47 21.97 -7.13 0.94
N SER A 48 22.84 -7.88 1.65
CA SER A 48 24.17 -8.23 1.16
C SER A 48 24.10 -9.00 -0.17
N LEU A 49 23.26 -10.03 -0.26
CA LEU A 49 23.07 -10.82 -1.49
C LEU A 49 22.63 -9.94 -2.68
N LEU A 50 21.72 -9.00 -2.44
CA LEU A 50 21.27 -8.06 -3.46
C LEU A 50 22.39 -7.11 -3.90
N PHE A 51 23.12 -6.54 -2.95
CA PHE A 51 24.24 -5.63 -3.25
C PHE A 51 25.36 -6.34 -4.00
N ASP A 52 25.70 -7.57 -3.63
CA ASP A 52 26.71 -8.37 -4.31
C ASP A 52 26.31 -8.63 -5.76
N PHE A 53 25.08 -9.08 -5.99
CA PHE A 53 24.56 -9.29 -7.34
C PHE A 53 24.56 -8.00 -8.18
N VAL A 54 24.11 -6.88 -7.61
CA VAL A 54 24.09 -5.59 -8.31
C VAL A 54 25.51 -5.12 -8.62
N ARG A 55 26.44 -5.25 -7.66
CA ARG A 55 27.85 -4.90 -7.84
C ARG A 55 28.47 -5.71 -8.97
N GLU A 56 28.28 -7.03 -8.99
CA GLU A 56 28.82 -7.89 -10.05
C GLU A 56 28.19 -7.59 -11.41
N SER A 57 26.88 -7.34 -11.45
CA SER A 57 26.17 -6.95 -12.66
C SER A 57 26.67 -5.61 -13.22
N LEU A 58 26.95 -4.64 -12.35
CA LEU A 58 27.52 -3.36 -12.74
C LEU A 58 28.95 -3.51 -13.28
N ILE A 59 29.78 -4.31 -12.62
CA ILE A 59 31.14 -4.61 -13.06
C ILE A 59 31.11 -5.27 -14.45
N ALA A 60 30.25 -6.29 -14.63
CA ALA A 60 30.07 -6.94 -15.93
C ALA A 60 29.64 -5.93 -17.01
N GLY A 61 28.67 -5.07 -16.71
CA GLY A 61 28.21 -4.01 -17.62
C GLY A 61 29.30 -3.02 -18.01
N ILE A 62 30.15 -2.58 -17.07
CA ILE A 62 31.29 -1.68 -17.35
C ILE A 62 32.29 -2.34 -18.30
N HIS A 63 32.51 -3.64 -18.16
CA HIS A 63 33.41 -4.40 -19.02
C HIS A 63 32.77 -4.89 -20.33
N GLY A 64 31.49 -4.55 -20.59
CA GLY A 64 30.75 -5.02 -21.76
C GLY A 64 30.48 -6.53 -21.75
N HIS A 65 30.58 -7.16 -20.58
CA HIS A 65 30.22 -8.55 -20.37
C HIS A 65 28.73 -8.68 -20.08
N GLU A 66 28.21 -9.89 -20.30
CA GLU A 66 26.86 -10.22 -19.89
C GLU A 66 26.78 -10.27 -18.35
N PRO A 67 25.71 -9.72 -17.74
CA PRO A 67 25.54 -9.77 -16.29
C PRO A 67 25.44 -11.23 -15.82
N PRO A 68 25.88 -11.52 -14.59
CA PRO A 68 25.74 -12.85 -14.02
C PRO A 68 24.24 -13.22 -13.92
N PRO A 69 23.90 -14.53 -13.97
CA PRO A 69 22.55 -14.97 -13.69
C PRO A 69 22.14 -14.59 -12.26
N VAL A 70 20.86 -14.28 -12.07
CA VAL A 70 20.32 -13.99 -10.74
C VAL A 70 20.49 -15.23 -9.85
N PRO A 71 21.08 -15.11 -8.64
CA PRO A 71 21.22 -16.24 -7.74
C PRO A 71 19.87 -16.82 -7.33
N ASP A 72 19.74 -18.15 -7.33
CA ASP A 72 18.51 -18.84 -6.91
C ASP A 72 18.08 -18.45 -5.49
N GLU A 73 19.05 -18.22 -4.61
CA GLU A 73 18.80 -17.78 -3.24
C GLU A 73 18.11 -16.40 -3.21
N LEU A 74 18.52 -15.47 -4.09
CA LEU A 74 17.90 -14.14 -4.18
C LEU A 74 16.47 -14.23 -4.72
N THR A 75 16.24 -15.08 -5.73
CA THR A 75 14.91 -15.36 -6.27
C THR A 75 13.98 -15.94 -5.21
N GLY A 76 14.44 -16.96 -4.47
CA GLY A 76 13.65 -17.57 -3.40
C GLY A 76 13.33 -16.59 -2.26
N ARG A 77 14.27 -15.71 -1.90
CA ARG A 77 14.01 -14.65 -0.91
C ARG A 77 12.98 -13.63 -1.43
N ALA A 78 13.07 -13.22 -2.69
CA ALA A 78 12.11 -12.31 -3.30
C ALA A 78 10.69 -12.88 -3.31
N GLU A 79 10.52 -14.18 -3.59
CA GLU A 79 9.22 -14.86 -3.54
C GLU A 79 8.63 -14.89 -2.13
N VAL A 80 9.43 -15.26 -1.14
CA VAL A 80 9.00 -15.30 0.27
C VAL A 80 8.59 -13.91 0.76
N LEU A 81 9.40 -12.89 0.48
CA LEU A 81 9.09 -11.50 0.81
C LEU A 81 7.79 -11.04 0.11
N GLY A 82 7.63 -11.38 -1.16
CA GLY A 82 6.43 -11.06 -1.94
C GLY A 82 5.16 -11.71 -1.39
N GLN A 83 5.23 -12.97 -0.95
CA GLN A 83 4.08 -13.65 -0.33
C GLN A 83 3.70 -13.04 1.01
N ALA A 84 4.68 -12.73 1.86
CA ALA A 84 4.43 -12.10 3.16
C ALA A 84 3.83 -10.70 3.01
N LEU A 85 4.34 -9.88 2.09
CA LEU A 85 3.77 -8.56 1.78
C LEU A 85 2.33 -8.67 1.23
N LYS A 86 2.04 -9.66 0.38
CA LYS A 86 0.67 -9.91 -0.11
C LYS A 86 -0.28 -10.29 1.03
N ALA A 87 0.14 -11.17 1.92
CA ALA A 87 -0.67 -11.59 3.05
C ALA A 87 -0.97 -10.41 4.00
N GLN A 88 0.05 -9.60 4.32
CA GLN A 88 -0.11 -8.42 5.14
C GLN A 88 -0.98 -7.35 4.47
N GLY A 89 -0.78 -7.12 3.16
CA GLY A 89 -1.60 -6.20 2.38
C GLY A 89 -3.08 -6.62 2.32
N ALA A 90 -3.36 -7.92 2.18
CA ALA A 90 -4.72 -8.45 2.21
C ALA A 90 -5.40 -8.23 3.57
N LEU A 91 -4.69 -8.47 4.67
CA LEU A 91 -5.20 -8.22 6.02
C LEU A 91 -5.48 -6.72 6.25
N ALA A 92 -4.58 -5.84 5.80
CA ALA A 92 -4.78 -4.40 5.89
C ALA A 92 -6.01 -3.94 5.09
N ALA A 93 -6.20 -4.47 3.88
CA ALA A 93 -7.37 -4.17 3.05
C ALA A 93 -8.68 -4.64 3.70
N LEU A 94 -8.70 -5.84 4.29
CA LEU A 94 -9.86 -6.35 5.01
C LEU A 94 -10.19 -5.51 6.26
N ALA A 95 -9.18 -5.09 7.01
CA ALA A 95 -9.36 -4.22 8.18
C ALA A 95 -9.94 -2.85 7.77
N LEU A 96 -9.45 -2.28 6.67
CA LEU A 96 -9.99 -1.03 6.11
C LEU A 96 -11.46 -1.21 5.69
N LEU A 97 -11.77 -2.30 4.98
CA LEU A 97 -13.12 -2.58 4.53
C LEU A 97 -14.10 -2.71 5.71
N ALA A 98 -13.70 -3.42 6.77
CA ALA A 98 -14.49 -3.55 8.00
C ALA A 98 -14.74 -2.19 8.69
N ALA A 99 -13.72 -1.32 8.74
CA ALA A 99 -13.86 0.01 9.30
C ALA A 99 -14.82 0.89 8.48
N LEU A 100 -14.76 0.82 7.15
CA LEU A 100 -15.69 1.51 6.26
C LEU A 100 -17.12 1.01 6.43
N GLU A 101 -17.31 -0.31 6.54
CA GLU A 101 -18.63 -0.90 6.78
C GLU A 101 -19.21 -0.43 8.12
N GLN A 102 -18.40 -0.40 9.18
CA GLN A 102 -18.83 0.08 10.49
C GLN A 102 -19.22 1.57 10.46
N ARG A 103 -18.44 2.41 9.78
CA ARG A 103 -18.76 3.83 9.56
C ARG A 103 -20.06 4.00 8.78
N ALA A 104 -20.27 3.23 7.72
CA ALA A 104 -21.50 3.26 6.92
C ALA A 104 -22.74 2.85 7.75
N LYS A 105 -22.62 1.79 8.56
CA LYS A 105 -23.70 1.36 9.48
C LYS A 105 -24.02 2.43 10.53
N GLN A 106 -23.01 3.12 11.03
CA GLN A 106 -23.20 4.19 12.00
C GLN A 106 -23.89 5.40 11.36
N ALA A 107 -23.46 5.81 10.17
CA ALA A 107 -24.10 6.89 9.41
C ALA A 107 -25.59 6.58 9.14
N LEU A 108 -25.94 5.33 8.80
CA LEU A 108 -27.33 4.91 8.61
C LEU A 108 -28.18 5.00 9.89
N ARG A 109 -27.58 4.74 11.06
CA ARG A 109 -28.27 4.84 12.36
C ARG A 109 -28.50 6.28 12.79
N GLU A 110 -27.65 7.20 12.33
CA GLU A 110 -27.75 8.62 12.65
C GLU A 110 -28.81 9.34 11.79
N ILE A 111 -29.37 8.68 10.77
CA ILE A 111 -30.48 9.22 9.98
C ILE A 111 -31.75 9.23 10.86
N PRO A 112 -32.31 10.41 11.21
CA PRO A 112 -33.51 10.48 12.02
C PRO A 112 -34.69 9.81 11.31
N THR A 113 -35.34 8.86 11.96
CA THR A 113 -36.61 8.30 11.48
C THR A 113 -37.68 9.40 11.47
N PRO A 114 -38.44 9.57 10.36
CA PRO A 114 -39.54 10.52 10.32
C PRO A 114 -40.52 10.20 11.46
N ARG A 115 -40.79 11.17 12.34
CA ARG A 115 -41.84 10.99 13.36
C ARG A 115 -43.17 10.76 12.64
N PRO A 116 -43.97 9.77 13.07
CA PRO A 116 -45.35 9.66 12.61
C PRO A 116 -46.07 10.97 12.94
N VAL A 117 -46.55 11.68 11.92
CA VAL A 117 -47.40 12.84 12.11
C VAL A 117 -48.74 12.29 12.60
N LEU A 118 -49.02 12.43 13.89
CA LEU A 118 -50.33 12.11 14.45
C LEU A 118 -51.38 13.00 13.77
N PRO A 119 -52.48 12.43 13.24
CA PRO A 119 -53.57 13.22 12.69
C PRO A 119 -54.09 14.21 13.75
N PRO A 120 -54.49 15.43 13.36
CA PRO A 120 -55.06 16.38 14.30
C PRO A 120 -56.26 15.76 15.01
N ALA A 121 -56.29 15.85 16.34
CA ALA A 121 -57.40 15.36 17.13
C ALA A 121 -58.70 16.02 16.67
N SER A 122 -59.68 15.21 16.26
CA SER A 122 -60.99 15.70 15.86
C SER A 122 -61.61 16.50 17.01
N PRO A 123 -62.16 17.71 16.74
CA PRO A 123 -62.82 18.49 17.77
C PRO A 123 -64.06 17.74 18.25
N SER A 124 -64.05 17.35 19.52
CA SER A 124 -65.23 16.83 20.21
C SER A 124 -66.26 17.94 20.35
N THR A 125 -67.32 17.90 19.56
CA THR A 125 -68.50 18.78 19.67
C THR A 125 -69.26 18.44 20.96
N PRO A 126 -69.44 19.36 21.92
CA PRO A 126 -70.32 19.12 23.05
C PRO A 126 -71.79 19.24 22.63
N LEU A 127 -72.63 18.33 23.16
CA LEU A 127 -74.09 18.29 23.02
C LEU A 127 -74.77 19.36 23.87
#